data_AF-A0A0B6YRM0-F1
#
_entry.id   AF-A0A0B6YRM0-F1
#
_cell.length_a   1.000
_cell.length_b   1.000
_cell.length_c   1.000
_cell.angle_alpha   90.00
_cell.angle_beta   90.00
_cell.angle_gamma   90.00
#
_symmetry.space_group_name_H-M   'P 1'
#
loop_
_entity.id
_entity.type
_entity.pdbx_description
1 polymer ?
#
loop_
_entity_poly.entity_id
_entity_poly.type
_entity_poly.pdbx_seq_one_letter_code
_entity_poly.pdbx_strand_id
1 'polypeptide(L)'
;MVKDHYNMTPLMAAAVAGYNLIVEYLISRLECSRIEKIEALELLGATYIDRKRDNIAALEVWQRAMRLRFEDGINIYPKPTNVKPVEAYEYAVEAQSSCMLDELVSDPDEMRMQALLVRERILGPAHPDTSYYIRYRGALYADMGNFDRCISLWI
;
A
#
# COMPACT_ATOMS: atom_id res chain seq x y z
N MET A 1 -1.51 9.10 17.55
CA MET A 1 -0.80 8.13 18.45
C MET A 1 0.67 8.51 18.61
N VAL A 2 1.39 7.99 19.62
CA VAL A 2 2.86 8.18 19.74
C VAL A 2 3.54 7.55 18.53
N LYS A 3 4.58 8.20 18.00
CA LYS A 3 5.33 7.76 16.83
C LYS A 3 6.76 7.37 17.22
N ASP A 4 7.31 6.39 16.51
CA ASP A 4 8.71 5.98 16.67
C ASP A 4 9.67 6.84 15.82
N HIS A 5 10.94 6.43 15.75
CA HIS A 5 11.99 7.12 14.98
C HIS A 5 11.76 7.11 13.45
N TYR A 6 10.94 6.19 12.94
CA TYR A 6 10.52 6.12 11.53
C TYR A 6 9.18 6.81 11.31
N ASN A 7 8.68 7.60 12.28
CA ASN A 7 7.38 8.26 12.24
C ASN A 7 6.20 7.27 12.19
N MET A 8 6.41 6.02 12.65
CA MET A 8 5.40 4.96 12.64
C MET A 8 4.57 4.99 13.91
N THR A 9 3.25 4.94 13.75
CA THR A 9 2.33 4.68 14.85
C THR A 9 2.20 3.18 15.12
N PRO A 10 1.73 2.74 16.31
CA PRO A 10 1.41 1.34 16.56
C PRO A 10 0.44 0.75 15.53
N LEU A 11 -0.50 1.55 15.02
CA LEU A 11 -1.42 1.17 13.97
C LEU A 11 -0.70 0.88 12.65
N MET A 12 0.21 1.77 12.23
CA MET A 12 1.01 1.56 11.02
C MET A 12 1.93 0.34 11.16
N ALA A 13 2.56 0.16 12.33
CA ALA A 13 3.40 -1.01 12.60
C ALA A 13 2.59 -2.33 12.51
N ALA A 14 1.36 -2.35 13.04
CA ALA A 14 0.46 -3.51 12.90
C ALA A 14 0.08 -3.80 11.44
N ALA A 15 -0.15 -2.75 10.63
CA ALA A 15 -0.45 -2.87 9.21
C ALA A 15 0.75 -3.40 8.39
N VAL A 16 1.96 -2.91 8.67
CA VAL A 16 3.21 -3.41 8.08
C VAL A 16 3.43 -4.88 8.41
N ALA A 17 3.22 -5.27 9.66
CA ALA A 17 3.39 -6.65 10.10
C ALA A 17 2.25 -7.59 9.60
N GLY A 18 1.12 -7.03 9.16
CA GLY A 18 -0.04 -7.79 8.67
C GLY A 18 -0.93 -8.35 9.77
N TYR A 19 -0.89 -7.76 10.97
CA TYR A 19 -1.69 -8.15 12.14
C TYR A 19 -3.11 -7.57 12.09
N ASN A 20 -3.96 -8.17 11.26
CA ASN A 20 -5.32 -7.68 10.98
C ASN A 20 -6.17 -7.40 12.25
N LEU A 21 -6.17 -8.32 13.22
CA LEU A 21 -6.95 -8.16 14.45
C LEU A 21 -6.53 -6.92 15.26
N ILE A 22 -5.24 -6.59 15.26
CA ILE A 22 -4.73 -5.40 15.94
C ILE A 22 -5.12 -4.16 15.16
N VAL A 23 -5.03 -4.20 13.82
CA VAL A 23 -5.46 -3.10 12.96
C VAL A 23 -6.94 -2.78 13.18
N GLU A 24 -7.83 -3.78 13.13
CA GLU A 24 -9.27 -3.58 13.39
C GLU A 24 -9.54 -3.02 14.79
N TYR A 25 -8.87 -3.56 15.81
CA TYR A 25 -8.99 -3.07 17.18
C TYR A 25 -8.58 -1.59 17.27
N LEU A 26 -7.43 -1.20 16.73
CA LEU A 26 -6.94 0.17 16.79
C LEU A 26 -7.79 1.13 15.95
N ILE A 27 -8.27 0.73 14.77
CA ILE A 27 -9.16 1.54 13.92
C ILE A 27 -10.50 1.83 14.61
N SER A 28 -10.99 0.91 15.45
CA SER A 28 -12.21 1.09 16.23
C SER A 28 -12.11 2.14 17.34
N ARG A 29 -10.88 2.53 17.75
CA ARG A 29 -10.68 3.52 18.80
C ARG A 29 -10.92 4.95 18.29
N LEU A 30 -11.45 5.79 19.17
CA LEU A 30 -11.74 7.20 18.89
C LEU A 30 -10.48 8.06 18.70
N GLU A 31 -9.33 7.58 19.16
CA GLU A 31 -8.04 8.28 19.11
C GLU A 31 -7.39 8.27 17.71
N CYS A 32 -7.87 7.41 16.81
CA CYS A 32 -7.39 7.31 15.44
C CYS A 32 -8.10 8.33 14.56
N SER A 33 -7.33 9.25 13.96
CA SER A 33 -7.84 10.13 12.93
C SER A 33 -8.26 9.35 11.69
N ARG A 34 -9.15 9.94 10.88
CA ARG A 34 -9.62 9.34 9.63
C ARG A 34 -8.47 9.02 8.67
N ILE A 35 -7.48 9.92 8.56
CA ILE A 35 -6.31 9.71 7.71
C ILE A 35 -5.43 8.55 8.20
N GLU A 36 -5.19 8.43 9.51
CA GLU A 36 -4.44 7.29 10.08
C GLU A 36 -5.13 5.96 9.77
N LYS A 37 -6.48 5.91 9.81
CA LYS A 37 -7.25 4.71 9.44
C LYS A 37 -7.09 4.36 7.95
N ILE A 38 -7.18 5.37 7.08
CA ILE A 38 -7.03 5.20 5.63
C ILE A 38 -5.65 4.65 5.30
N GLU A 39 -4.60 5.30 5.77
CA GLU A 39 -3.21 4.89 5.49
C GLU A 39 -2.91 3.50 6.05
N ALA A 40 -3.41 3.18 7.24
CA ALA A 40 -3.24 1.85 7.81
C ALA A 40 -3.90 0.75 6.99
N LEU A 41 -5.11 0.97 6.48
CA LEU A 41 -5.82 0.01 5.63
C LEU A 41 -5.14 -0.15 4.27
N GLU A 42 -4.67 0.95 3.67
CA GLU A 42 -3.91 0.92 2.41
C GLU A 42 -2.63 0.10 2.56
N LEU A 43 -1.88 0.36 3.63
CA LEU A 43 -0.64 -0.33 3.94
C LEU A 43 -0.86 -1.80 4.29
N LEU A 44 -1.95 -2.13 4.99
CA LEU A 44 -2.36 -3.51 5.26
C LEU A 44 -2.67 -4.25 3.95
N GLY A 45 -3.33 -3.60 3.00
CA GLY A 45 -3.58 -4.15 1.67
C GLY A 45 -2.29 -4.43 0.89
N ALA A 46 -1.32 -3.51 0.93
CA ALA A 46 0.00 -3.75 0.34
C ALA A 46 0.69 -4.97 0.99
N THR A 47 0.61 -5.10 2.31
CA THR A 47 1.14 -6.28 3.03
C THR A 47 0.42 -7.58 2.65
N TYR A 48 -0.89 -7.57 2.37
CA TYR A 48 -1.61 -8.74 1.87
C TYR A 48 -1.09 -9.22 0.51
N ILE A 49 -0.78 -8.29 -0.40
CA ILE A 49 -0.19 -8.61 -1.71
C ILE A 49 1.22 -9.19 -1.55
N ASP A 50 2.08 -8.50 -0.82
CA ASP A 50 3.51 -8.84 -0.79
C ASP A 50 3.81 -10.11 0.02
N ARG A 51 3.16 -10.25 1.19
CA ARG A 51 3.50 -11.28 2.16
C ARG A 51 2.53 -12.45 2.15
N LYS A 52 1.22 -12.19 2.01
CA LYS A 52 0.19 -13.23 2.11
C LYS A 52 -0.30 -13.74 0.76
N ARG A 53 0.03 -13.04 -0.34
CA ARG A 53 -0.45 -13.33 -1.71
C ARG A 53 -1.98 -13.42 -1.78
N ASP A 54 -2.65 -12.60 -0.97
CA ASP A 54 -4.11 -12.59 -0.84
C ASP A 54 -4.67 -11.32 -1.51
N ASN A 55 -4.97 -11.44 -2.81
CA ASN A 55 -5.46 -10.33 -3.61
C ASN A 55 -6.87 -9.91 -3.20
N ILE A 56 -7.70 -10.86 -2.75
CA ILE A 56 -9.09 -10.59 -2.36
C ILE A 56 -9.10 -9.76 -1.07
N ALA A 57 -8.37 -10.19 -0.04
CA ALA A 57 -8.28 -9.44 1.21
C ALA A 57 -7.63 -8.07 1.01
N ALA A 58 -6.63 -7.96 0.12
CA ALA A 58 -6.01 -6.68 -0.24
C ALA A 58 -7.03 -5.71 -0.85
N LEU A 59 -7.83 -6.18 -1.81
CA LEU A 59 -8.86 -5.38 -2.46
C LEU A 59 -9.93 -4.92 -1.46
N GLU A 60 -10.40 -5.81 -0.58
CA GLU A 60 -11.42 -5.47 0.42
C GLU A 60 -10.97 -4.32 1.33
N VAL A 61 -9.72 -4.36 1.82
CA VAL A 61 -9.19 -3.29 2.68
C VAL A 61 -8.91 -2.01 1.89
N TRP A 62 -8.46 -2.11 0.64
CA TRP A 62 -8.28 -0.94 -0.24
C TRP A 62 -9.60 -0.26 -0.59
N GLN A 63 -10.66 -1.02 -0.91
CA GLN A 63 -11.99 -0.48 -1.13
C GLN A 63 -12.54 0.17 0.13
N ARG A 64 -12.30 -0.41 1.31
CA ARG A 64 -12.68 0.21 2.59
C ARG A 64 -11.94 1.53 2.82
N ALA A 65 -10.63 1.58 2.56
CA ALA A 65 -9.85 2.81 2.62
C ALA A 65 -10.37 3.86 1.63
N MET A 66 -10.75 3.44 0.42
CA MET A 66 -11.30 4.32 -0.61
C MET A 66 -12.66 4.89 -0.20
N ARG A 67 -13.54 4.09 0.39
CA ARG A 67 -14.79 4.58 0.99
C ARG A 67 -14.50 5.61 2.08
N LEU A 68 -13.55 5.33 2.97
CA LEU A 68 -13.13 6.31 3.99
C LEU A 68 -12.53 7.58 3.38
N ARG A 69 -11.94 7.57 2.19
CA ARG A 69 -11.47 8.80 1.53
C ARG A 69 -12.61 9.71 1.05
N PHE A 70 -13.76 9.12 0.70
CA PHE A 70 -14.89 9.83 0.06
C PHE A 70 -16.19 9.86 0.90
N GLU A 71 -16.22 9.23 2.08
CA GLU A 71 -17.40 8.90 2.92
C GLU A 71 -18.46 10.01 3.07
N ASP A 72 -18.10 11.29 2.97
CA ASP A 72 -19.03 12.41 3.17
C ASP A 72 -19.09 13.41 2.01
N GLY A 73 -18.30 13.22 0.94
CA GLY A 73 -18.17 14.17 -0.19
C GLY A 73 -17.66 15.58 0.16
N ILE A 74 -17.62 15.95 1.46
CA ILE A 74 -17.26 17.27 1.98
C ILE A 74 -15.79 17.30 2.43
N ASN A 75 -15.35 16.27 3.17
CA ASN A 75 -13.99 16.14 3.68
C ASN A 75 -13.25 15.03 2.91
N ILE A 76 -12.90 15.34 1.66
CA ILE A 76 -12.19 14.40 0.78
C ILE A 76 -10.71 14.38 1.16
N TYR A 77 -10.15 13.18 1.31
CA TYR A 77 -8.71 12.96 1.42
C TYR A 77 -8.20 12.40 0.09
N PRO A 78 -7.90 13.25 -0.92
CA PRO A 78 -7.40 12.76 -2.20
C PRO A 78 -6.01 12.14 -2.00
N LYS A 79 -5.67 11.15 -2.82
CA LYS A 79 -4.28 10.70 -2.90
C LYS A 79 -3.45 11.76 -3.67
N PRO A 80 -2.13 11.81 -3.46
CA PRO A 80 -1.27 12.74 -4.20
C PRO A 80 -1.31 12.44 -5.70
N THR A 81 -1.53 13.47 -6.52
CA THR A 81 -1.54 13.36 -8.00
C THR A 81 -0.23 13.80 -8.65
N ASN A 82 0.61 14.55 -7.92
CA ASN A 82 1.89 15.08 -8.40
C ASN A 82 3.07 14.15 -8.07
N VAL A 83 2.84 12.83 -8.01
CA VAL A 83 3.92 11.87 -7.78
C VAL A 83 4.72 11.74 -9.08
N LYS A 84 6.04 11.87 -8.99
CA LYS A 84 6.90 11.66 -10.15
C LYS A 84 6.75 10.21 -10.61
N PRO A 85 6.45 9.95 -11.88
CA PRO A 85 6.33 8.58 -12.34
C PRO A 85 7.68 7.89 -12.23
N VAL A 86 7.64 6.63 -11.78
CA VAL A 86 8.84 5.80 -11.59
C VAL A 86 8.85 4.74 -12.69
N GLU A 87 9.87 4.78 -13.54
CA GLU A 87 10.04 3.82 -14.64
C GLU A 87 10.13 2.38 -14.13
N ALA A 88 10.79 2.14 -13.00
CA ALA A 88 10.87 0.83 -12.36
C ALA A 88 9.50 0.25 -11.99
N TYR A 89 8.50 1.10 -11.77
CA TYR A 89 7.11 0.70 -11.52
C TYR A 89 6.25 0.73 -12.79
N GLU A 90 6.86 0.72 -13.98
CA GLU A 90 6.19 0.80 -15.27
C GLU A 90 5.26 2.02 -15.40
N TYR A 91 5.64 3.14 -14.77
CA TYR A 91 4.84 4.36 -14.75
C TYR A 91 3.45 4.17 -14.10
N ALA A 92 3.28 3.13 -13.29
CA ALA A 92 2.02 2.86 -12.58
C ALA A 92 1.65 4.04 -11.67
N VAL A 93 0.34 4.27 -11.56
CA VAL A 93 -0.24 5.35 -10.73
C VAL A 93 -1.17 4.73 -9.70
N GLU A 94 -1.12 5.22 -8.46
CA GLU A 94 -2.01 4.71 -7.43
C GLU A 94 -3.48 4.88 -7.80
N ALA A 95 -4.27 3.83 -7.59
CA ALA A 95 -5.71 3.86 -7.81
C ALA A 95 -6.35 5.00 -7.00
N GLN A 96 -7.11 5.85 -7.70
CA GLN A 96 -7.74 7.07 -7.16
C GLN A 96 -9.23 6.90 -6.87
N SER A 97 -9.84 5.80 -7.31
CA SER A 97 -11.27 5.55 -7.19
C SER A 97 -11.56 4.07 -6.94
N SER A 98 -12.77 3.74 -6.50
CA SER A 98 -13.20 2.34 -6.35
C SER A 98 -13.25 1.61 -7.70
N CYS A 99 -13.63 2.30 -8.78
CA CYS A 99 -13.65 1.70 -10.12
C CYS A 99 -12.25 1.26 -10.57
N MET A 100 -11.23 2.10 -10.36
CA MET A 100 -9.84 1.73 -10.63
C MET A 100 -9.38 0.54 -9.79
N LEU A 101 -9.87 0.43 -8.54
CA LEU A 101 -9.59 -0.74 -7.70
C LEU A 101 -10.21 -2.02 -8.27
N ASP A 102 -11.42 -1.94 -8.83
CA ASP A 102 -12.10 -3.10 -9.40
C ASP A 102 -11.41 -3.58 -10.69
N GLU A 103 -10.87 -2.66 -11.48
CA GLU A 103 -10.08 -2.96 -12.69
C GLU A 103 -8.78 -3.70 -12.34
N LEU A 104 -8.08 -3.29 -11.27
CA LEU A 104 -6.82 -3.89 -10.81
C LEU A 104 -6.92 -5.39 -10.54
N VAL A 105 -8.10 -5.92 -10.19
CA VAL A 105 -8.29 -7.35 -9.90
C VAL A 105 -7.98 -8.22 -11.11
N SER A 106 -8.13 -7.66 -12.31
CA SER A 106 -7.88 -8.35 -13.57
C SER A 106 -6.39 -8.49 -13.88
N ASP A 107 -5.53 -7.66 -13.27
CA ASP A 107 -4.10 -7.66 -13.50
C ASP A 107 -3.30 -7.77 -12.19
N PRO A 108 -2.80 -8.98 -11.86
CA PRO A 108 -1.97 -9.19 -10.69
C PRO A 108 -0.67 -8.38 -10.68
N ASP A 109 -0.09 -8.05 -11.83
CA ASP A 109 1.13 -7.23 -11.89
C ASP A 109 0.84 -5.76 -11.57
N GLU A 110 -0.30 -5.22 -12.00
CA GLU A 110 -0.72 -3.90 -11.57
C GLU A 110 -0.97 -3.85 -10.05
N MET A 111 -1.65 -4.85 -9.47
CA MET A 111 -1.82 -4.94 -8.01
C MET A 111 -0.48 -4.95 -7.27
N ARG A 112 0.53 -5.60 -7.85
CA ARG A 112 1.88 -5.66 -7.30
C ARG A 112 2.57 -4.30 -7.32
N MET A 113 2.40 -3.50 -8.38
CA MET A 113 2.93 -2.13 -8.45
C MET A 113 2.16 -1.19 -7.50
N GLN A 114 0.85 -1.36 -7.36
CA GLN A 114 0.04 -0.61 -6.38
C GLN A 114 0.56 -0.79 -4.95
N ALA A 115 0.91 -2.02 -4.57
CA ALA A 115 1.47 -2.30 -3.25
C ALA A 115 2.79 -1.54 -3.00
N LEU A 116 3.67 -1.46 -4.02
CA LEU A 116 4.94 -0.72 -3.93
C LEU A 116 4.69 0.79 -3.81
N LEU A 117 3.83 1.35 -4.66
CA LEU A 117 3.47 2.77 -4.63
C LEU A 117 2.88 3.19 -3.27
N VAL A 118 1.93 2.41 -2.76
CA VAL A 118 1.30 2.66 -1.45
C VAL A 118 2.35 2.63 -0.34
N ARG A 119 3.25 1.64 -0.36
CA ARG A 119 4.28 1.50 0.66
C ARG A 119 5.27 2.67 0.62
N GLU A 120 5.71 3.07 -0.56
CA GLU A 120 6.61 4.20 -0.72
C GLU A 120 5.96 5.53 -0.31
N ARG A 121 4.68 5.75 -0.64
CA ARG A 121 3.96 6.96 -0.21
C ARG A 121 3.82 7.05 1.30
N ILE A 122 3.44 5.96 1.97
CA ILE A 122 3.09 5.98 3.40
C ILE A 122 4.34 5.88 4.29
N LEU A 123 5.26 4.97 3.96
CA LEU A 123 6.47 4.75 4.76
C LEU A 123 7.62 5.66 4.35
N GLY A 124 7.63 6.12 3.10
CA GLY A 124 8.74 6.88 2.54
C GLY A 124 9.93 6.00 2.12
N PRO A 125 10.88 6.58 1.38
CA PRO A 125 12.07 5.87 0.88
C PRO A 125 13.08 5.52 1.99
N ALA A 126 13.03 6.22 3.12
CA ALA A 126 13.96 6.00 4.24
C ALA A 126 13.58 4.78 5.11
N HIS A 127 12.35 4.28 5.00
CA HIS A 127 11.92 3.12 5.77
C HIS A 127 12.47 1.82 5.17
N PRO A 128 13.06 0.92 5.98
CA PRO A 128 13.70 -0.30 5.48
C PRO A 128 12.75 -1.19 4.66
N ASP A 129 11.50 -1.36 5.10
CA ASP A 129 10.50 -2.15 4.38
C ASP A 129 10.25 -1.68 2.94
N THR A 130 10.35 -0.38 2.65
CA THR A 130 10.16 0.14 1.29
C THR A 130 11.18 -0.50 0.35
N SER A 131 12.47 -0.34 0.67
CA SER A 131 13.55 -0.96 -0.12
C SER A 131 13.51 -2.50 -0.11
N TYR A 132 13.09 -3.10 1.00
CA TYR A 132 13.01 -4.55 1.12
C TYR A 132 11.97 -5.15 0.16
N TYR A 133 10.76 -4.59 0.12
CA TYR A 133 9.69 -5.13 -0.73
C TYR A 133 9.91 -4.85 -2.22
N ILE A 134 10.56 -3.73 -2.57
CA ILE A 134 11.04 -3.48 -3.93
C ILE A 134 12.01 -4.59 -4.36
N ARG A 135 13.02 -4.88 -3.53
CA ARG A 135 14.01 -5.93 -3.83
C ARG A 135 13.39 -7.31 -3.91
N TYR A 136 12.51 -7.63 -2.97
CA TYR A 136 11.77 -8.89 -2.95
C TYR A 136 10.92 -9.06 -4.22
N ARG A 137 10.26 -8.00 -4.69
CA ARG A 137 9.54 -8.04 -5.96
C ARG A 137 10.47 -8.29 -7.15
N GLY A 138 11.61 -7.62 -7.21
CA GLY A 138 12.61 -7.87 -8.25
C GLY A 138 13.07 -9.32 -8.26
N ALA A 139 13.35 -9.91 -7.10
CA ALA A 139 13.70 -11.34 -6.99
C ALA A 139 12.59 -12.25 -7.55
N LEU A 140 11.32 -11.96 -7.26
CA LEU A 140 10.20 -12.74 -7.83
C LEU A 140 10.13 -12.64 -9.37
N TYR A 141 10.44 -11.48 -9.96
CA TYR A 141 10.53 -11.36 -11.42
C TYR A 141 11.70 -12.16 -11.99
N ALA A 142 12.85 -12.17 -11.32
CA ALA A 142 13.99 -12.99 -11.71
C ALA A 142 13.66 -14.49 -11.64
N ASP A 143 12.94 -14.94 -10.61
CA ASP A 143 12.48 -16.33 -10.48
C ASP A 143 11.55 -16.76 -11.64
N MET A 144 10.84 -15.80 -12.25
CA MET A 144 10.00 -16.00 -13.44
C MET A 144 10.78 -15.85 -14.76
N GLY A 145 12.09 -15.60 -14.71
CA GLY A 145 12.96 -15.41 -15.87
C GLY A 145 12.99 -13.98 -16.41
N ASN A 146 12.30 -13.02 -15.78
CA ASN A 146 12.28 -11.62 -16.20
C ASN A 146 13.37 -10.82 -15.46
N PHE A 147 14.62 -11.00 -15.90
CA PHE A 147 15.77 -10.33 -15.31
C PHE A 147 15.77 -8.82 -15.54
N ASP A 148 15.23 -8.34 -16.65
CA ASP A 148 15.14 -6.91 -16.96
C ASP A 148 14.26 -6.17 -15.94
N ARG A 149 13.09 -6.74 -15.57
CA ARG A 149 12.23 -6.19 -14.50
C ARG A 149 12.88 -6.27 -13.12
N CYS A 150 13.66 -7.31 -12.86
CA CYS A 150 14.41 -7.41 -11.60
C CYS A 150 15.43 -6.26 -11.48
N ILE A 151 16.24 -6.07 -12.53
CA ILE A 151 17.28 -5.06 -12.57
C ILE A 151 16.68 -3.66 -12.47
N SER A 152 15.57 -3.38 -13.18
CA SER A 152 14.93 -2.06 -13.11
C SER A 152 14.40 -1.72 -11.72
N LEU A 153 13.98 -2.71 -10.93
CA LEU A 153 13.56 -2.51 -9.53
C LEU A 153 14.74 -2.37 -8.56
N TRP A 154 15.93 -2.88 -8.90
CA TRP A 154 17.08 -2.91 -7.99
C TRP A 154 18.04 -1.73 -8.16
N ILE A 155 17.97 -1.03 -9.30
CA ILE A 155 18.80 0.14 -9.65
C ILE A 155 18.03 1.43 -9.34
#